data_AF-A0A8R2H701-F1
#
_entry.id   AF-A0A8R2H701-F1
#
_cell.length_a   1.000
_cell.length_b   1.000
_cell.length_c   1.000
_cell.angle_alpha   90.00
_cell.angle_beta   90.00
_cell.angle_gamma   90.00
#
_symmetry.space_group_name_H-M   'P 1'
#
loop_
_entity.id
_entity.type
_entity.pdbx_description
1 polymer ?
#
loop_
_entity_poly.entity_id
_entity_poly.type
_entity_poly.pdbx_seq_one_letter_code
_entity_poly.pdbx_strand_id
1 'polypeptide(L)'
;MFRNKLASQNITPKSAFDALLKCNEDLYPNNIHFLFKIVCTLPVSTACPERPFSSLKRIKSYLRNTISEKRLNGLAMLSIHRDIGVNVDKVLNEMSQKPRRMNIIL
;
A
#
# COMPACT_ATOMS: atom_id res chain seq x y z
N MET A 1 9.30 15.63 -31.93
CA MET A 1 9.07 16.97 -31.33
C MET A 1 9.57 17.06 -29.88
N PHE A 2 9.19 16.14 -28.98
CA PHE A 2 9.63 16.13 -27.56
C PHE A 2 11.16 16.04 -27.33
N ARG A 3 11.86 15.16 -28.06
CA ARG A 3 13.34 15.02 -27.96
C ARG A 3 14.09 16.30 -28.33
N ASN A 4 13.56 17.10 -29.27
CA ASN A 4 14.23 18.31 -29.74
C ASN A 4 14.11 19.46 -28.73
N LYS A 5 12.98 19.55 -27.99
CA LYS A 5 12.83 20.50 -26.87
C LYS A 5 13.76 20.16 -25.70
N LEU A 6 13.91 18.87 -25.36
CA LEU A 6 14.85 18.43 -24.31
C LEU A 6 16.31 18.68 -24.69
N ALA A 7 16.68 18.43 -25.95
CA ALA A 7 18.02 18.70 -26.46
C ALA A 7 18.37 20.20 -26.44
N SER A 8 17.39 21.09 -26.68
CA SER A 8 17.60 22.54 -26.60
C SER A 8 17.89 23.06 -25.19
N GLN A 9 17.52 22.29 -24.16
CA GLN A 9 17.66 22.67 -22.75
C GLN A 9 18.80 21.91 -22.03
N ASN A 10 19.51 20.99 -22.70
CA ASN A 10 20.56 20.14 -22.10
C ASN A 10 20.11 19.36 -20.83
N ILE A 11 18.81 19.08 -20.69
CA ILE A 11 18.28 18.36 -19.52
C ILE A 11 18.12 16.88 -19.89
N THR A 12 19.06 16.05 -19.43
CA THR A 12 18.96 14.59 -19.46
C THR A 12 18.62 14.09 -18.06
N PRO A 13 17.33 13.82 -17.74
CA PRO A 13 16.99 13.32 -16.42
C PRO A 13 17.55 11.91 -16.25
N LYS A 14 18.32 11.72 -15.17
CA LYS A 14 18.94 10.41 -14.86
C LYS A 14 17.99 9.48 -14.11
N SER A 15 16.89 10.02 -13.57
CA SER A 15 15.87 9.28 -12.81
C SER A 15 14.48 9.83 -13.12
N ALA A 16 13.45 8.99 -13.03
CA ALA A 16 12.05 9.38 -13.27
C ALA A 16 11.59 10.50 -12.30
N PHE A 17 12.09 10.51 -11.06
CA PHE A 17 11.81 11.56 -10.09
C PHE A 17 12.45 12.91 -10.47
N ASP A 18 13.68 12.86 -11.00
CA ASP A 18 14.38 14.05 -11.51
C ASP A 18 13.71 14.59 -12.79
N ALA A 19 13.15 13.69 -13.61
CA ALA A 19 12.33 14.07 -14.76
C ALA A 19 11.03 14.77 -14.32
N LEU A 20 10.37 14.30 -13.26
CA LEU A 20 9.16 14.91 -12.71
C LEU A 20 9.44 16.32 -12.17
N LEU A 21 10.53 16.50 -11.41
CA LEU A 21 10.89 17.79 -10.82
C LEU A 21 11.33 18.84 -11.84
N LYS A 22 11.97 18.42 -12.94
CA LYS A 22 12.45 19.35 -13.99
C LYS A 22 11.39 19.64 -15.06
N CYS A 23 10.39 18.79 -15.22
CA CYS A 23 9.29 19.01 -16.16
C CYS A 23 8.15 19.80 -15.50
N ASN A 24 8.22 21.14 -15.54
CA ASN A 24 7.10 21.99 -15.14
C ASN A 24 5.88 21.80 -16.05
N GLU A 25 4.69 21.93 -15.46
CA GLU A 25 3.37 21.78 -16.09
C GLU A 25 3.18 22.76 -17.27
N ASP A 26 3.89 23.89 -17.26
CA ASP A 26 3.87 24.91 -18.32
C ASP A 26 4.67 24.53 -19.59
N LEU A 27 5.66 23.65 -19.46
CA LEU A 27 6.61 23.31 -20.54
C LEU A 27 6.22 22.09 -21.35
N TYR A 28 5.37 21.23 -20.78
CA TYR A 28 4.98 19.94 -21.35
C TYR A 28 3.46 19.77 -21.30
N PRO A 29 2.82 19.25 -22.37
CA PRO A 29 1.39 18.97 -22.33
C PRO A 29 1.09 18.05 -21.14
N ASN A 30 0.04 18.37 -20.37
CA ASN A 30 -0.37 17.71 -19.12
C ASN A 30 -0.21 16.18 -19.11
N ASN A 31 -0.41 15.54 -20.26
CA ASN A 31 -0.27 14.10 -20.48
C ASN A 31 1.13 13.55 -20.12
N ILE A 32 2.21 14.30 -20.33
CA ILE A 32 3.58 13.85 -20.05
C ILE A 32 3.89 13.97 -18.56
N HIS A 33 3.49 15.07 -17.93
CA HIS A 33 3.61 15.25 -16.48
C HIS A 33 2.83 14.17 -15.72
N PHE A 34 1.60 13.89 -16.16
CA PHE A 34 0.77 12.82 -15.61
C PHE A 34 1.41 11.43 -15.77
N LEU A 35 2.04 11.15 -16.92
CA LEU A 35 2.73 9.88 -17.15
C LEU A 35 3.93 9.69 -16.21
N PHE A 36 4.74 10.73 -15.99
CA PHE A 36 5.82 10.67 -14.99
C PHE A 36 5.28 10.46 -13.58
N LYS A 37 4.16 11.10 -13.24
CA LYS A 37 3.48 10.90 -11.95
C LYS A 37 3.06 9.45 -11.76
N ILE A 38 2.44 8.84 -12.76
CA ILE A 38 2.08 7.41 -12.75
C ILE A 38 3.32 6.56 -12.53
N VAL A 39 4.38 6.76 -13.31
CA VAL A 39 5.63 5.98 -13.20
C VAL A 39 6.29 6.12 -11.82
N CYS A 40 6.25 7.30 -11.20
CA CYS A 40 6.75 7.52 -9.85
C CYS A 40 5.88 6.90 -8.75
N THR A 41 4.56 6.85 -8.96
CA THR A 41 3.61 6.24 -8.00
C THR A 41 3.50 4.73 -8.13
N LEU A 42 3.79 4.19 -9.32
CA LEU A 42 3.91 2.76 -9.51
C LEU A 42 5.11 2.29 -8.67
N PRO A 43 4.97 1.21 -7.90
CA PRO A 43 6.09 0.65 -7.16
C PRO A 43 7.12 0.15 -8.17
N VAL A 44 8.13 0.97 -8.46
CA VAL A 44 9.26 0.61 -9.33
C VAL A 44 10.10 -0.52 -8.69
N SER A 45 9.94 -0.74 -7.39
CA SER A 45 10.62 -1.78 -6.63
C SER A 45 9.67 -2.91 -6.21
N THR A 46 10.07 -4.14 -6.53
CA THR A 46 9.40 -5.39 -6.12
C THR A 46 9.28 -5.55 -4.61
N ALA A 47 10.07 -4.82 -3.82
CA ALA A 47 10.08 -4.89 -2.36
C ALA A 47 8.79 -4.35 -1.70
N CYS A 48 8.05 -3.46 -2.38
CA CYS A 48 6.82 -2.87 -1.83
C CYS A 48 5.71 -3.92 -1.58
N PRO A 49 5.39 -4.82 -2.53
CA PRO A 49 4.47 -5.93 -2.26
C PRO A 49 5.11 -7.05 -1.41
N GLU A 50 6.42 -7.26 -1.41
CA GLU A 50 7.06 -8.31 -0.60
C GLU A 50 6.81 -8.14 0.91
N ARG A 51 6.77 -6.90 1.42
CA ARG A 51 6.56 -6.62 2.84
C ARG A 51 5.17 -7.04 3.36
N PRO A 52 4.04 -6.67 2.74
CA PRO A 52 2.72 -7.16 3.13
C PRO A 52 2.55 -8.66 2.85
N PHE A 53 3.09 -9.20 1.75
CA PHE A 53 3.01 -10.64 1.47
C PHE A 53 3.79 -11.50 2.48
N SER A 54 4.98 -11.05 2.90
CA SER A 54 5.76 -11.72 3.96
C SER A 54 5.02 -11.71 5.29
N SER A 55 4.41 -10.57 5.63
CA SER A 55 3.59 -10.44 6.84
C SER A 55 2.37 -11.37 6.80
N LEU A 56 1.69 -11.46 5.67
CA LEU A 56 0.57 -12.36 5.44
C LEU A 56 0.97 -13.83 5.56
N LYS A 57 2.11 -14.20 4.97
CA LYS A 57 2.71 -15.54 5.10
C LYS A 57 2.97 -15.87 6.56
N ARG A 58 3.52 -14.92 7.33
CA ARG A 58 3.77 -15.11 8.77
C ARG A 58 2.48 -15.31 9.56
N ILE A 59 1.42 -14.54 9.29
CA ILE A 59 0.10 -14.71 9.93
C ILE A 59 -0.46 -16.11 9.65
N LYS A 60 -0.41 -16.56 8.39
CA LYS A 60 -0.93 -17.87 7.97
C LYS A 60 -0.12 -19.03 8.56
N SER A 61 1.21 -18.91 8.59
CA SER A 61 2.11 -19.92 9.16
C SER A 61 2.00 -20.01 10.69
N TYR A 62 1.92 -18.88 11.39
CA TYR A 62 1.86 -18.85 12.86
C TYR A 62 0.55 -19.45 13.38
N LEU A 63 -0.58 -19.13 12.74
CA LEU A 63 -1.89 -19.65 13.15
C LEU A 63 -2.14 -21.10 12.71
N ARG A 64 -1.31 -21.64 11.79
CA ARG A 64 -1.33 -23.03 11.30
C ARG A 64 -2.75 -23.55 10.99
N ASN A 65 -3.64 -22.68 10.50
CA ASN A 65 -5.07 -22.96 10.36
C ASN A 65 -5.60 -22.58 8.99
N THR A 66 -6.60 -23.34 8.53
CA THR A 66 -7.49 -22.94 7.44
C THR A 66 -8.34 -21.77 7.92
N ILE A 67 -7.90 -20.54 7.62
CA ILE A 67 -8.57 -19.30 8.01
C ILE A 67 -9.44 -18.79 6.86
N SER A 68 -10.61 -18.26 7.18
CA SER A 68 -11.46 -17.61 6.17
C SER A 68 -10.83 -16.30 5.67
N GLU A 69 -11.04 -15.96 4.40
CA GLU A 69 -10.46 -14.76 3.81
C GLU A 69 -10.85 -13.48 4.56
N LYS A 70 -12.11 -13.37 5.02
CA LYS A 70 -12.58 -12.23 5.82
C LYS A 70 -11.72 -12.02 7.08
N ARG A 71 -11.41 -13.10 7.80
CA ARG A 71 -10.60 -13.01 9.03
C ARG A 71 -9.13 -12.74 8.71
N LEU A 72 -8.61 -13.32 7.62
CA LEU A 72 -7.25 -13.09 7.16
C LEU A 72 -7.04 -11.62 6.77
N ASN A 73 -7.94 -11.04 5.99
CA ASN A 73 -7.87 -9.65 5.55
C ASN A 73 -7.94 -8.68 6.73
N GLY A 74 -8.82 -8.95 7.72
CA GLY A 74 -8.88 -8.15 8.95
C GLY A 74 -7.57 -8.19 9.75
N LEU A 75 -6.97 -9.37 9.91
CA LEU A 75 -5.67 -9.52 10.59
C LEU A 75 -4.52 -8.87 9.81
N ALA A 76 -4.54 -8.97 8.49
CA ALA A 76 -3.57 -8.31 7.63
C ALA A 76 -3.64 -6.78 7.78
N MET A 77 -4.85 -6.20 7.75
CA MET A 77 -5.07 -4.77 7.97
C MET A 77 -4.52 -4.31 9.34
N LEU A 78 -4.82 -5.05 10.41
CA LEU A 78 -4.30 -4.77 11.75
C LEU A 78 -2.77 -4.89 11.83
N SER A 79 -2.18 -5.82 11.09
CA SER A 79 -0.72 -6.02 11.08
C SER A 79 0.04 -4.93 10.30
N ILE A 80 -0.57 -4.39 9.25
CA ILE A 80 0.00 -3.33 8.41
C ILE A 80 -0.14 -1.98 9.10
N HIS A 81 -1.32 -1.69 9.65
CA HIS A 81 -1.65 -0.41 10.28
C HIS A 81 -1.55 -0.48 11.80
N ARG A 82 -0.36 -0.84 12.29
CA ARG A 82 -0.11 -1.04 13.72
C ARG A 82 -0.02 0.28 14.51
N ASP A 83 0.14 1.37 13.78
CA ASP A 83 0.13 2.78 14.19
C ASP A 83 -1.26 3.28 14.56
N ILE A 84 -2.33 2.60 14.13
CA ILE A 84 -3.70 2.94 14.51
C ILE A 84 -4.03 2.30 15.86
N GLY A 85 -4.17 3.13 16.90
CA GLY A 85 -4.58 2.70 18.23
C GLY A 85 -6.00 2.14 18.23
N VAL A 86 -6.16 0.87 18.63
CA VAL A 86 -7.46 0.22 18.73
C VAL A 86 -8.02 0.40 20.14
N ASN A 87 -9.21 1.00 20.26
CA ASN A 87 -9.90 1.13 21.55
C ASN A 87 -10.46 -0.24 21.99
N VAL A 88 -9.92 -0.76 23.10
CA VAL A 88 -10.24 -2.10 23.60
C VAL A 88 -11.71 -2.21 24.05
N ASP A 89 -12.25 -1.17 24.70
CA ASP A 89 -13.63 -1.16 25.20
C ASP A 89 -14.64 -1.26 24.05
N LYS A 90 -14.37 -0.55 22.95
CA LYS A 90 -15.21 -0.59 21.75
C LYS A 90 -15.20 -1.98 21.11
N VAL A 91 -14.03 -2.61 21.04
CA VAL A 91 -13.88 -3.97 20.50
C VAL A 91 -14.59 -5.00 21.40
N LEU A 92 -14.47 -4.87 22.72
CA LEU A 92 -15.16 -5.73 23.68
C LEU A 92 -16.68 -5.61 23.54
N ASN A 93 -17.20 -4.38 23.44
CA ASN A 93 -18.62 -4.14 23.25
C ASN A 93 -19.11 -4.76 21.93
N GLU A 94 -18.40 -4.56 20.82
CA GLU A 94 -18.75 -5.18 19.53
C GLU A 94 -18.71 -6.73 19.57
N MET A 95 -17.72 -7.30 20.26
CA MET A 95 -17.63 -8.75 20.45
C MET A 95 -18.71 -9.32 21.38
N SER A 96 -19.27 -8.50 22.28
CA SER A 96 -20.34 -8.91 23.19
C SER A 96 -21.69 -9.05 22.49
N GLN A 97 -21.92 -8.28 21.43
CA GLN A 97 -23.16 -8.29 20.65
C GLN A 97 -23.34 -9.57 19.80
N LYS A 98 -22.26 -10.30 19.52
CA LYS A 98 -22.31 -11.55 18.74
C LYS A 98 -22.32 -12.75 19.69
N PRO A 99 -23.30 -13.66 19.58
CA PRO A 99 -23.32 -14.86 20.42
C PRO A 99 -22.07 -15.68 20.14
N ARG A 100 -21.24 -15.88 21.17
CA ARG A 100 -20.06 -16.73 21.07
C ARG A 100 -20.55 -18.19 21.08
N ARG A 101 -20.00 -19.02 20.19
CA ARG A 101 -20.16 -20.48 20.27
C ARG A 101 -19.31 -21.04 21.41
N MET A 102 -19.62 -20.67 22.65
CA MET A 102 -18.98 -21.22 23.85
C MET A 102 -20.07 -21.59 24.84
N ASN A 103 -20.31 -22.89 25.00
CA ASN A 103 -21.05 -23.40 26.16
C ASN A 103 -20.11 -23.31 27.36
N ILE A 104 -20.19 -22.22 28.11
CA ILE A 104 -19.57 -22.16 29.43
C ILE A 104 -20.50 -22.93 30.34
N ILE A 105 -20.23 -24.23 30.51
CA ILE A 105 -20.85 -25.04 31.55
C ILE A 105 -20.16 -24.61 32.84
N LEU A 106 -20.89 -23.94 33.72
CA LEU A 106 -20.47 -23.63 35.08
C LEU A 106 -20.58 -24.88 35.96
#